data_AF-A0A9X7IJQ5-F1
#
_entry.id   AF-A0A9X7IJQ5-F1
#
_cell.length_a   1.000
_cell.length_b   1.000
_cell.length_c   1.000
_cell.angle_alpha   90.00
_cell.angle_beta   90.00
_cell.angle_gamma   90.00
#
_symmetry.space_group_name_H-M   'P 1'
#
loop_
_entity.id
_entity.type
_entity.pdbx_description
1 polymer ?
#
loop_
_entity_poly.entity_id
_entity_poly.type
_entity_poly.pdbx_seq_one_letter_code
_entity_poly.pdbx_strand_id
1 'polypeptide(L)'
;PPVRRGAGAARTPPPSPAGAVKRAIAAAAEQSSELRVGFTARRAVILAAVMCVLTLTVAGPVRTFFAQHAEMKQQSQLETTLHRQITDLQQQKANLDDPAHIRAQARQRLGFVMPGEIPYQVQLPAPAEVPGEPGAEPLAAPSGDPWYTALWHTIADAPHPPPPPPVPPWVPVPPAPVVPVG
;
A
#
# COMPACT_ATOMS: atom_id res chain seq x y z
N PRO A 1 -61.36 7.93 -97.95
CA PRO A 1 -60.95 6.68 -97.26
C PRO A 1 -59.44 6.45 -97.49
N PRO A 2 -58.66 6.03 -96.47
CA PRO A 2 -57.25 6.41 -96.33
C PRO A 2 -56.28 5.28 -96.72
N VAL A 3 -55.07 5.63 -97.17
CA VAL A 3 -53.94 4.68 -97.17
C VAL A 3 -52.72 5.32 -96.49
N ARG A 4 -52.20 4.53 -95.56
CA ARG A 4 -51.37 4.81 -94.39
C ARG A 4 -49.90 4.89 -94.77
N ARG A 5 -49.18 5.93 -94.34
CA ARG A 5 -47.71 5.99 -94.39
C ARG A 5 -47.14 4.88 -93.49
N GLY A 6 -46.47 3.90 -94.10
CA GLY A 6 -45.62 2.95 -93.40
C GLY A 6 -44.25 3.56 -93.13
N ALA A 7 -43.92 3.77 -91.85
CA ALA A 7 -42.58 4.08 -91.41
C ALA A 7 -41.68 2.85 -91.67
N GLY A 8 -40.80 2.96 -92.66
CA GLY A 8 -39.77 1.96 -92.94
C GLY A 8 -38.73 1.98 -91.83
N ALA A 9 -38.68 0.89 -91.06
CA ALA A 9 -37.72 0.65 -89.99
C ALA A 9 -36.27 0.82 -90.49
N ALA A 10 -35.50 1.62 -89.75
CA ALA A 10 -34.06 1.73 -89.92
C ALA A 10 -33.42 0.36 -89.62
N ARG A 11 -32.74 -0.20 -90.62
CA ARG A 11 -31.90 -1.39 -90.45
C ARG A 11 -30.67 -1.00 -89.64
N THR A 12 -30.59 -1.46 -88.40
CA THR A 12 -29.42 -1.32 -87.54
C THR A 12 -28.23 -2.06 -88.19
N PRO A 13 -27.05 -1.44 -88.32
CA PRO A 13 -25.87 -2.11 -88.87
C PRO A 13 -25.43 -3.27 -87.98
N PRO A 14 -24.86 -4.36 -88.55
CA PRO A 14 -24.40 -5.49 -87.77
C PRO A 14 -23.26 -5.05 -86.83
N PRO A 15 -23.18 -5.64 -85.62
CA PRO A 15 -22.14 -5.30 -84.66
C PRO A 15 -20.75 -5.56 -85.25
N SER A 16 -19.91 -4.53 -85.27
CA SER A 16 -18.53 -4.64 -85.73
C SER A 16 -17.75 -5.61 -84.82
N PRO A 17 -16.98 -6.57 -85.39
CA PRO A 17 -16.23 -7.55 -84.61
C PRO A 17 -15.21 -6.90 -83.67
N ALA A 18 -14.70 -5.71 -84.02
CA ALA A 18 -13.80 -4.93 -83.17
C ALA A 18 -14.46 -4.45 -81.87
N GLY A 19 -15.77 -4.16 -81.89
CA GLY A 19 -16.54 -3.77 -80.71
C GLY A 19 -16.79 -4.95 -79.76
N ALA A 20 -16.93 -6.15 -80.30
CA ALA A 20 -17.10 -7.37 -79.50
C ALA A 20 -15.82 -7.73 -78.73
N VAL A 21 -14.66 -7.64 -79.39
CA VAL A 21 -13.36 -7.91 -78.76
C VAL A 21 -13.06 -6.91 -77.64
N LYS A 22 -13.33 -5.61 -77.84
CA LYS A 22 -13.13 -4.59 -76.80
C LYS A 22 -14.00 -4.82 -75.56
N ARG A 23 -15.26 -5.22 -75.74
CA ARG A 23 -16.16 -5.55 -74.61
C ARG A 23 -15.74 -6.81 -73.88
N ALA A 24 -15.25 -7.82 -74.59
CA ALA A 24 -14.74 -9.05 -73.97
C ALA A 24 -13.51 -8.77 -73.10
N ILE A 25 -12.59 -7.91 -73.55
CA ILE A 25 -11.41 -7.51 -72.78
C ILE A 25 -11.80 -6.69 -71.53
N ALA A 26 -12.77 -5.77 -71.67
CA ALA A 26 -13.27 -4.99 -70.53
C ALA A 26 -13.96 -5.88 -69.47
N ALA A 27 -14.83 -6.80 -69.90
CA ALA A 27 -15.48 -7.75 -69.01
C ALA A 27 -14.46 -8.70 -68.33
N ALA A 28 -13.45 -9.17 -69.07
CA ALA A 28 -12.37 -9.97 -68.49
C ALA A 28 -11.52 -9.18 -67.47
N ALA A 29 -11.29 -7.89 -67.69
CA ALA A 29 -10.57 -7.03 -66.76
C ALA A 29 -11.35 -6.79 -65.46
N GLU A 30 -12.66 -6.58 -65.55
CA GLU A 30 -13.56 -6.47 -64.38
C GLU A 30 -13.60 -7.77 -63.59
N GLN A 31 -13.78 -8.90 -64.26
CA GLN A 31 -13.82 -10.22 -63.61
C GLN A 31 -12.48 -10.56 -62.93
N SER A 32 -11.36 -10.15 -63.53
CA SER A 32 -10.02 -10.27 -62.94
C SER A 32 -9.80 -9.33 -61.76
N SER A 33 -10.47 -8.18 -61.74
CA SER A 33 -10.43 -7.20 -60.65
C SER A 33 -11.21 -7.70 -59.44
N GLU A 34 -12.42 -8.22 -59.64
CA GLU A 34 -13.26 -8.75 -58.56
C GLU A 34 -12.60 -9.93 -57.83
N LEU A 35 -11.97 -10.85 -58.57
CA LEU A 35 -11.21 -11.96 -57.99
C LEU A 35 -9.97 -11.47 -57.22
N ARG A 36 -9.27 -10.47 -57.75
CA ARG A 36 -8.11 -9.86 -57.07
C ARG A 36 -8.54 -9.13 -55.81
N VAL A 37 -9.59 -8.30 -55.87
CA VAL A 37 -10.14 -7.56 -54.73
C VAL A 37 -10.63 -8.52 -53.65
N GLY A 38 -11.33 -9.60 -53.99
CA GLY A 38 -11.78 -10.61 -53.02
C GLY A 38 -10.62 -11.32 -52.32
N PHE A 39 -9.56 -11.67 -53.06
CA PHE A 39 -8.37 -12.31 -52.49
C PHE A 39 -7.51 -11.36 -51.65
N THR A 40 -7.32 -10.12 -52.12
CA THR A 40 -6.59 -9.10 -51.35
C THR A 40 -7.40 -8.66 -50.14
N ALA A 41 -8.73 -8.61 -50.22
CA ALA A 41 -9.60 -8.31 -49.07
C ALA A 41 -9.51 -9.42 -48.02
N ARG A 42 -9.56 -10.69 -48.42
CA ARG A 42 -9.38 -11.82 -47.48
C ARG A 42 -8.01 -11.78 -46.81
N ARG A 43 -6.94 -11.47 -47.56
CA ARG A 43 -5.59 -11.28 -47.01
C ARG A 43 -5.52 -10.08 -46.06
N ALA A 44 -6.14 -8.96 -46.41
CA ALA A 44 -6.18 -7.77 -45.56
C ALA A 44 -6.93 -8.03 -44.24
N VAL A 45 -8.04 -8.76 -44.27
CA VAL A 45 -8.79 -9.17 -43.07
C VAL A 45 -7.94 -10.08 -42.19
N ILE A 46 -7.22 -11.05 -42.78
CA ILE A 46 -6.30 -11.93 -42.03
C ILE A 46 -5.18 -11.10 -41.40
N LEU A 47 -4.56 -10.17 -42.12
CA LEU A 47 -3.51 -9.30 -41.59
C LEU A 47 -4.02 -8.40 -40.44
N ALA A 48 -5.22 -7.83 -40.58
CA ALA A 48 -5.84 -7.03 -39.53
C ALA A 48 -6.14 -7.87 -38.28
N ALA A 49 -6.64 -9.10 -38.45
CA ALA A 49 -6.87 -10.03 -37.35
C ALA A 49 -5.57 -10.42 -36.65
N VAL A 50 -4.51 -10.73 -37.40
CA VAL A 50 -3.17 -11.05 -36.85
C VAL A 50 -2.61 -9.85 -36.07
N MET A 51 -2.73 -8.64 -36.61
CA MET A 51 -2.29 -7.42 -35.92
C MET A 51 -3.09 -7.16 -34.64
N CYS A 52 -4.40 -7.38 -34.65
CA CYS A 52 -5.26 -7.29 -33.47
C CYS A 52 -4.87 -8.32 -32.41
N VAL A 53 -4.62 -9.57 -32.81
CA VAL A 53 -4.13 -10.61 -31.89
C VAL A 53 -2.77 -10.23 -31.33
N LEU A 54 -1.82 -9.79 -32.16
CA LEU A 54 -0.47 -9.42 -31.73
C LEU A 54 -0.50 -8.25 -30.73
N THR A 55 -1.35 -7.24 -30.98
CA THR A 55 -1.52 -6.11 -30.07
C THR A 55 -2.20 -6.54 -28.77
N LEU A 56 -3.23 -7.38 -28.79
CA LEU A 56 -3.87 -7.92 -27.58
C LEU A 56 -2.94 -8.83 -26.77
N THR A 57 -2.15 -9.67 -27.43
CA THR A 57 -1.13 -10.53 -26.80
C THR A 57 -0.05 -9.71 -26.12
N VAL A 58 0.28 -8.52 -26.65
CA VAL A 58 1.25 -7.61 -26.03
C VAL A 58 0.60 -6.69 -24.98
N ALA A 59 -0.68 -6.31 -25.14
CA ALA A 59 -1.39 -5.41 -24.23
C ALA A 59 -1.51 -5.94 -22.79
N GLY A 60 -1.72 -7.25 -22.62
CA GLY A 60 -1.68 -7.89 -21.29
C GLY A 60 -0.31 -7.76 -20.60
N PRO A 61 0.78 -8.20 -21.25
CA PRO A 61 2.15 -8.05 -20.77
C PRO A 61 2.60 -6.62 -20.47
N VAL A 62 2.17 -5.61 -21.24
CA VAL A 62 2.59 -4.23 -20.95
C VAL A 62 2.14 -3.80 -19.55
N ARG A 63 0.95 -4.23 -19.13
CA ARG A 63 0.42 -3.93 -17.79
C ARG A 63 1.21 -4.61 -16.66
N THR A 64 1.74 -5.81 -16.89
CA THR A 64 2.53 -6.55 -15.89
C THR A 64 4.01 -6.16 -15.90
N PHE A 65 4.57 -5.76 -17.03
CA PHE A 65 5.96 -5.28 -17.14
C PHE A 65 6.21 -4.01 -16.31
N PHE A 66 5.25 -3.08 -16.25
CA PHE A 66 5.38 -1.88 -15.41
C PHE A 66 5.26 -2.17 -13.91
N ALA A 67 4.49 -3.20 -13.52
CA ALA A 67 4.41 -3.64 -12.13
C ALA A 67 5.71 -4.33 -11.67
N GLN A 68 6.32 -5.16 -12.53
CA GLN A 68 7.57 -5.87 -12.21
C GLN A 68 8.79 -4.94 -12.10
N HIS A 69 8.85 -3.85 -12.88
CA HIS A 69 9.95 -2.89 -12.77
C HIS A 69 9.96 -2.06 -11.47
N ALA A 70 8.80 -1.93 -10.79
CA ALA A 70 8.72 -1.30 -9.48
C ALA A 70 9.26 -2.21 -8.37
N GLU A 71 9.03 -3.52 -8.45
CA GLU A 71 9.48 -4.50 -7.45
C GLU A 71 11.01 -4.61 -7.39
N MET A 72 11.72 -4.63 -8.54
CA MET A 72 13.18 -4.69 -8.55
C MET A 72 13.84 -3.43 -7.96
N LYS A 73 13.27 -2.25 -8.21
CA LYS A 73 13.77 -1.01 -7.58
C LYS A 73 13.48 -1.00 -6.09
N GLN A 74 12.30 -1.45 -5.67
CA GLN A 74 11.93 -1.56 -4.27
C GLN A 74 12.84 -2.53 -3.52
N GLN A 75 13.19 -3.68 -4.10
CA GLN A 75 14.10 -4.65 -3.48
C GLN A 75 15.50 -4.06 -3.22
N SER A 76 16.07 -3.32 -4.18
CA SER A 76 17.38 -2.68 -4.00
C SER A 76 17.38 -1.55 -2.94
N GLN A 77 16.28 -0.80 -2.84
CA GLN A 77 16.12 0.25 -1.84
C GLN A 77 15.93 -0.33 -0.44
N LEU A 78 15.24 -1.46 -0.33
CA LEU A 78 15.08 -2.17 0.94
C LEU A 78 16.41 -2.75 1.41
N GLU A 79 17.19 -3.37 0.53
CA GLU A 79 18.51 -3.92 0.87
C GLU A 79 19.46 -2.86 1.43
N THR A 80 19.55 -1.70 0.77
CA THR A 80 20.40 -0.59 1.25
C THR A 80 19.90 0.01 2.57
N THR A 81 18.59 0.08 2.77
CA THR A 81 18.00 0.57 4.03
C THR A 81 18.29 -0.39 5.19
N LEU A 82 18.12 -1.70 4.98
CA LEU A 82 18.41 -2.74 5.97
C LEU A 82 19.88 -2.73 6.38
N HIS A 83 20.81 -2.63 5.43
CA HIS A 83 22.23 -2.55 5.75
C HIS A 83 22.57 -1.32 6.60
N ARG A 84 22.00 -0.15 6.30
CA ARG A 84 22.19 1.05 7.12
C ARG A 84 21.67 0.86 8.55
N GLN A 85 20.50 0.25 8.71
CA GLN A 85 19.93 -0.02 10.03
C GLN A 85 20.82 -0.98 10.82
N ILE A 86 21.36 -2.02 10.18
CA ILE A 86 22.29 -2.95 10.83
C ILE A 86 23.54 -2.21 11.31
N THR A 87 24.15 -1.38 10.46
CA THR A 87 25.35 -0.61 10.85
C THR A 87 25.05 0.36 11.99
N ASP A 88 23.92 1.08 11.93
CA ASP A 88 23.54 2.02 12.98
C ASP A 88 23.26 1.30 14.31
N LEU A 89 22.51 0.20 14.30
CA LEU A 89 22.24 -0.61 15.49
C LEU A 89 23.52 -1.23 16.06
N GLN A 90 24.43 -1.69 15.22
CA GLN A 90 25.74 -2.20 15.66
C GLN A 90 26.56 -1.09 16.32
N GLN A 91 26.52 0.13 15.78
CA GLN A 91 27.23 1.27 16.35
C GLN A 91 26.60 1.72 17.68
N GLN A 92 25.27 1.77 17.77
CA GLN A 92 24.56 2.04 19.02
C GLN A 92 24.90 0.99 20.07
N LYS A 93 24.90 -0.30 19.71
CA LYS A 93 25.30 -1.38 20.61
C LYS A 93 26.74 -1.20 21.09
N ALA A 94 27.68 -0.91 20.19
CA ALA A 94 29.07 -0.68 20.56
C ALA A 94 29.24 0.51 21.52
N ASN A 95 28.46 1.58 21.32
CA ASN A 95 28.45 2.74 22.22
C ASN A 95 27.86 2.41 23.60
N LEU A 96 26.86 1.53 23.67
CA LEU A 96 26.25 1.08 24.92
C LEU A 96 27.13 0.05 25.66
N ASP A 97 27.89 -0.76 24.92
CA ASP A 97 28.83 -1.75 25.48
C ASP A 97 30.13 -1.10 26.01
N ASP A 98 30.39 0.17 25.69
CA ASP A 98 31.57 0.89 26.19
C ASP A 98 31.42 1.19 27.70
N PRO A 99 32.28 0.59 28.56
CA PRO A 99 32.21 0.82 30.00
C PRO A 99 32.49 2.28 30.38
N ALA A 100 33.20 3.05 29.57
CA ALA A 100 33.39 4.49 29.81
C ALA A 100 32.08 5.28 29.61
N HIS A 101 31.28 4.90 28.62
CA HIS A 101 29.98 5.51 28.36
C HIS A 101 29.00 5.23 29.50
N ILE A 102 28.92 3.97 29.97
CA ILE A 102 28.10 3.58 31.12
C ILE A 102 28.53 4.36 32.36
N ARG A 103 29.85 4.44 32.64
CA ARG A 103 30.38 5.19 33.80
C ARG A 103 30.04 6.68 33.74
N ALA A 104 30.09 7.29 32.56
CA ALA A 104 29.72 8.69 32.37
C ALA A 104 28.20 8.93 32.58
N GLN A 105 27.34 8.08 31.99
CA GLN A 105 25.89 8.18 32.17
C GLN A 105 25.47 7.93 33.62
N ALA A 106 26.04 6.92 34.27
CA ALA A 106 25.84 6.60 35.67
C ALA A 106 26.17 7.80 36.58
N ARG A 107 27.29 8.49 36.33
CA ARG A 107 27.66 9.68 37.09
C ARG A 107 26.74 10.86 36.81
N GLN A 108 26.35 11.10 35.56
CA GLN A 108 25.49 12.22 35.17
C GLN A 108 24.04 12.08 35.63
N ARG A 109 23.46 10.88 35.52
CA ARG A 109 22.04 10.63 35.81
C ARG A 109 21.79 10.10 37.22
N LEU A 110 22.70 9.31 37.76
CA LEU A 110 22.51 8.60 39.03
C LEU A 110 23.48 9.08 40.13
N GLY A 111 24.42 9.98 39.80
CA GLY A 111 25.40 10.47 40.76
C GLY A 111 26.41 9.41 41.24
N PHE A 112 26.55 8.30 40.51
CA PHE A 112 27.49 7.24 40.89
C PHE A 112 28.96 7.71 40.76
N VAL A 113 29.79 7.24 41.69
CA VAL A 113 31.23 7.55 41.79
C VAL A 113 32.07 6.28 41.73
N MET A 114 33.36 6.41 41.42
CA MET A 114 34.26 5.24 41.43
C MET A 114 34.49 4.74 42.86
N PRO A 115 34.78 3.45 43.06
CA PRO A 115 35.25 2.96 44.36
C PRO A 115 36.47 3.76 44.82
N GLY A 116 36.35 4.46 45.96
CA GLY A 116 37.40 5.33 46.52
C GLY A 116 37.22 6.83 46.29
N GLU A 117 36.23 7.28 45.50
CA GLU A 117 35.87 8.69 45.36
C GLU A 117 34.79 9.09 46.40
N ILE A 118 34.85 10.34 46.91
CA ILE A 118 33.89 10.87 47.89
C ILE A 118 32.92 11.82 47.17
N PRO A 119 31.60 11.51 47.12
CA PRO A 119 30.62 12.39 46.48
C PRO A 119 30.30 13.59 47.36
N TYR A 120 30.25 14.79 46.77
CA TYR A 120 29.76 16.00 47.42
C TYR A 120 28.38 16.36 46.84
N GLN A 121 27.38 16.50 47.70
CA GLN A 121 26.06 17.01 47.33
C GLN A 121 25.84 18.36 48.00
N VAL A 122 25.44 19.36 47.22
CA VAL A 122 25.12 20.69 47.73
C VAL A 122 23.70 20.65 48.28
N GLN A 123 23.56 20.63 49.60
CA GLN A 123 22.27 20.80 50.26
C GLN A 123 21.90 22.29 50.23
N LEU A 124 20.95 22.64 49.35
CA LEU A 124 20.29 23.94 49.45
C LEU A 124 19.36 23.91 50.68
N PRO A 125 19.26 25.01 51.45
CA PRO A 125 18.30 25.11 52.53
C PRO A 125 16.88 24.84 52.02
N ALA A 126 16.09 24.10 52.79
CA ALA A 126 14.74 23.68 52.40
C ALA A 126 13.88 24.90 51.99
N PRO A 127 13.21 24.86 50.82
CA PRO A 127 12.09 25.75 50.57
C PRO A 127 11.02 25.50 51.63
N ALA A 128 10.39 26.57 52.13
CA ALA A 128 9.32 26.49 53.11
C ALA A 128 8.24 25.48 52.69
N GLU A 129 7.79 24.64 53.63
CA GLU A 129 6.77 23.61 53.43
C GLU A 129 5.55 24.18 52.70
N VAL A 130 5.28 23.67 51.50
CA VAL A 130 4.00 23.85 50.84
C VAL A 130 3.04 22.82 51.44
N PRO A 131 1.90 23.23 52.04
CA PRO A 131 0.94 22.29 52.63
C PRO A 131 0.43 21.30 51.56
N GLY A 132 0.44 20.01 51.91
CA GLY A 132 0.19 18.90 50.99
C GLY A 132 -1.19 18.89 50.33
N GLU A 133 -1.25 18.37 49.11
CA GLU A 133 -2.49 18.08 48.39
C GLU A 133 -3.29 16.98 49.11
N PRO A 134 -4.61 17.15 49.30
CA PRO A 134 -5.48 16.11 49.83
C PRO A 134 -5.65 15.00 48.79
N GLY A 135 -4.98 13.87 49.02
CA GLY A 135 -5.01 12.70 48.13
C GLY A 135 -3.76 11.81 48.18
N ALA A 136 -2.70 12.26 48.84
CA ALA A 136 -1.52 11.42 49.09
C ALA A 136 -1.85 10.38 50.18
N GLU A 137 -2.19 9.17 49.75
CA GLU A 137 -2.15 7.97 50.60
C GLU A 137 -0.77 7.92 51.29
N PRO A 138 -0.71 7.68 52.62
CA PRO A 138 0.57 7.60 53.31
C PRO A 138 1.41 6.51 52.65
N LEU A 139 2.62 6.88 52.20
CA LEU A 139 3.59 5.95 51.65
C LEU A 139 3.71 4.78 52.62
N ALA A 140 3.24 3.60 52.20
CA ALA A 140 3.34 2.38 53.00
C ALA A 140 4.79 2.21 53.47
N ALA A 141 4.96 1.80 54.73
CA ALA A 141 6.27 1.62 55.34
C ALA A 141 7.22 0.89 54.38
N PRO A 142 8.48 1.31 54.28
CA PRO A 142 9.40 0.77 53.30
C PRO A 142 9.49 -0.75 53.50
N SER A 143 8.92 -1.50 52.56
CA SER A 143 9.23 -2.91 52.44
C SER A 143 10.75 -3.00 52.28
N GLY A 144 11.40 -3.96 52.95
CA GLY A 144 12.85 -4.17 52.82
C GLY A 144 13.30 -4.57 51.42
N ASP A 145 12.38 -4.57 50.46
CA ASP A 145 12.60 -4.83 49.06
C ASP A 145 13.20 -3.58 48.38
N PRO A 146 14.08 -3.77 47.39
CA PRO A 146 14.55 -2.67 46.56
C PRO A 146 13.39 -1.91 45.93
N TRP A 147 13.52 -0.59 45.78
CA TRP A 147 12.47 0.28 45.22
C TRP A 147 12.01 -0.15 43.81
N TYR A 148 12.88 -0.78 43.01
CA TYR A 148 12.53 -1.25 41.68
C TYR A 148 11.43 -2.33 41.72
N THR A 149 11.33 -3.07 42.83
CA THR A 149 10.32 -4.12 43.03
C THR A 149 8.92 -3.51 43.12
N ALA A 150 8.79 -2.37 43.82
CA ALA A 150 7.55 -1.60 43.87
C ALA A 150 7.17 -1.04 42.48
N LEU A 151 8.16 -0.61 41.69
CA LEU A 151 7.92 -0.16 40.32
C LEU A 151 7.43 -1.28 39.40
N TRP A 152 8.01 -2.48 39.50
CA TRP A 152 7.52 -3.62 38.72
C TRP A 152 6.11 -4.05 39.13
N HIS A 153 5.78 -3.96 40.42
CA HIS A 153 4.43 -4.24 40.89
C HIS A 153 3.38 -3.30 40.30
N THR A 154 3.65 -1.99 40.19
CA THR A 154 2.68 -1.06 39.57
C THR A 154 2.50 -1.27 38.07
N ILE A 155 3.51 -1.81 37.37
CA ILE A 155 3.40 -2.13 35.94
C ILE A 155 2.68 -3.47 35.72
N ALA A 156 2.86 -4.40 36.66
CA ALA A 156 2.24 -5.72 36.62
C ALA A 156 0.81 -5.74 37.16
N ASP A 157 0.40 -4.74 37.94
CA ASP A 157 -0.98 -4.62 38.42
C ASP A 157 -1.93 -4.30 37.26
N ALA A 158 -3.08 -4.99 37.24
CA ALA A 158 -4.04 -4.89 36.16
C ALA A 158 -4.75 -3.53 36.16
N PRO A 159 -5.24 -3.02 35.01
CA PRO A 159 -5.91 -1.73 34.96
C PRO A 159 -7.12 -1.72 35.91
N HIS A 160 -7.07 -0.86 36.95
CA HIS A 160 -8.19 -0.69 37.85
C HIS A 160 -9.39 -0.16 37.03
N PRO A 161 -10.55 -0.86 37.02
CA PRO A 161 -11.73 -0.32 36.37
C PRO A 161 -12.10 1.01 37.05
N PRO A 162 -12.58 2.01 36.30
CA PRO A 162 -12.93 3.30 36.89
C PRO A 162 -13.94 3.09 38.02
N PRO A 163 -13.79 3.79 39.16
CA PRO A 163 -14.71 3.66 40.28
C PRO A 163 -16.14 3.96 39.81
N PRO A 164 -17.16 3.20 40.25
CA PRO A 164 -18.54 3.47 39.89
C PRO A 164 -18.92 4.89 40.34
N PRO A 165 -19.73 5.64 39.56
CA PRO A 165 -20.10 6.99 39.91
C PRO A 165 -20.81 7.02 41.27
N PRO A 166 -20.61 8.08 42.08
CA PRO A 166 -21.27 8.21 43.38
C PRO A 166 -22.78 8.19 43.20
N VAL A 167 -23.42 7.15 43.73
CA VAL A 167 -24.88 7.04 43.72
C VAL A 167 -25.47 8.07 44.70
N PRO A 168 -26.45 8.89 44.27
CA PRO A 168 -27.08 9.85 45.15
C PRO A 168 -27.95 9.16 46.23
N PRO A 169 -28.06 9.73 47.43
CA PRO A 169 -28.61 9.07 48.63
C PRO A 169 -30.11 8.75 48.59
N TRP A 170 -30.83 9.16 47.55
CA TRP A 170 -32.29 8.96 47.43
C TRP A 170 -32.69 7.73 46.60
N VAL A 171 -31.74 6.93 46.11
CA VAL A 171 -32.07 5.68 45.40
C VAL A 171 -32.11 4.51 46.41
N PRO A 172 -33.23 3.78 46.56
CA PRO A 172 -33.22 2.56 47.34
C PRO A 172 -32.36 1.52 46.62
N VAL A 173 -31.28 1.07 47.27
CA VAL A 173 -30.43 -0.02 46.78
C VAL A 173 -31.29 -1.29 46.70
N PRO A 174 -31.39 -1.98 45.54
CA PRO A 174 -32.09 -3.26 45.48
C PRO A 174 -31.38 -4.26 46.41
N PRO A 175 -32.10 -5.10 47.17
CA PRO A 175 -31.46 -6.08 48.03
C PRO A 175 -30.57 -6.98 47.17
N ALA A 176 -29.30 -7.09 47.53
CA ALA A 176 -28.35 -7.96 46.86
C ALA A 176 -28.92 -9.40 46.82
N PRO A 177 -28.84 -10.12 45.69
CA PRO A 177 -29.21 -11.53 45.67
C PRO A 177 -28.28 -12.28 46.62
N VAL A 178 -28.86 -12.87 47.67
CA VAL A 178 -28.13 -13.74 48.59
C VAL A 178 -27.73 -14.99 47.81
N VAL A 179 -26.48 -15.05 47.37
CA VAL A 179 -25.89 -16.27 46.82
C VAL A 179 -25.55 -17.20 47.99
N PRO A 180 -26.16 -18.40 48.09
CA PRO A 180 -25.78 -19.37 49.11
C PRO A 180 -24.38 -19.89 48.79
N VAL A 181 -23.47 -19.71 49.74
CA VAL A 181 -22.12 -20.28 49.70
C VAL A 181 -22.27 -21.78 49.97
N GLY A 182 -21.94 -22.60 48.96
CA GLY A 182 -21.72 -24.04 49.08
C GLY A 182 -20.24 -24.34 48.88
#